data_AF-A0AB36EZW4-F1
#
_entry.id   AF-A0AB36EZW4-F1
#
_cell.length_a   1.000
_cell.length_b   1.000
_cell.length_c   1.000
_cell.angle_alpha   90.00
_cell.angle_beta   90.00
_cell.angle_gamma   90.00
#
_symmetry.space_group_name_H-M   'P 1'
#
loop_
_entity.id
_entity.type
_entity.pdbx_description
1 polymer ?
#
loop_
_entity_poly.entity_id
_entity_poly.type
_entity_poly.pdbx_seq_one_letter_code
_entity_poly.pdbx_strand_id
1 'polypeptide(L)'
;MPTISQFKAVAALPSTLEPDAIYWVRSGSGFDIYVTNGSGTIVAYPANYARQGSALPDLDSDNIAAGVAGADGSSGWTAVGGTLDMQGSSVLRFTKTAGAGSASY
;
A
#
# COMPACT_ATOMS: atom_id res chain seq x y z
N MET A 1 -4.59 31.86 26.72
CA MET A 1 -4.76 31.23 25.40
C MET A 1 -3.65 30.18 25.28
N PRO A 2 -3.94 28.93 24.92
CA PRO A 2 -2.90 27.92 24.74
C PRO A 2 -2.08 28.23 23.48
N THR A 3 -0.75 28.15 23.59
CA THR A 3 0.18 28.37 22.49
C THR A 3 0.95 27.08 22.25
N ILE A 4 1.12 26.72 20.98
CA ILE A 4 1.86 25.52 20.58
C ILE A 4 2.98 25.93 19.62
N SER A 5 4.18 25.46 19.89
CA SER A 5 5.34 25.72 19.02
C SER A 5 5.40 24.68 17.90
N GLN A 6 5.84 25.08 16.70
CA GLN A 6 5.98 24.16 15.57
C GLN A 6 7.41 24.20 15.03
N PHE A 7 8.03 23.03 14.93
CA PHE A 7 9.41 22.88 14.49
C PHE A 7 9.50 21.91 13.32
N LYS A 8 10.23 22.31 12.28
CA LYS A 8 10.64 21.40 11.20
C LYS A 8 12.04 20.90 11.50
N ALA A 9 12.20 19.58 11.60
CA ALA A 9 13.49 18.95 11.78
C ALA A 9 13.84 18.10 10.56
N VAL A 10 15.08 18.21 10.11
CA VAL A 10 15.59 17.44 8.97
C VAL A 10 16.51 16.37 9.54
N ALA A 11 16.21 15.11 9.27
CA ALA A 11 16.89 13.89 9.72
C ALA A 11 16.47 13.29 11.07
N ALA A 12 16.45 14.06 12.17
CA ALA A 12 16.13 13.49 13.49
C ALA A 12 15.51 14.52 14.45
N LEU A 13 14.91 14.03 15.54
CA LEU A 13 14.50 14.88 16.67
C LEU A 13 15.73 15.52 17.34
N PRO A 14 15.61 16.76 17.84
CA PRO A 14 16.63 17.36 18.68
C PRO A 14 16.83 16.55 19.98
N SER A 15 18.03 16.62 20.56
CA SER A 15 18.32 15.97 21.85
C SER A 15 17.49 16.52 23.01
N THR A 16 17.07 17.78 22.90
CA THR A 16 16.25 18.47 23.88
C THR A 16 14.94 18.88 23.22
N LEU A 17 13.82 18.48 23.83
CA LEU A 17 12.50 18.75 23.31
C LEU A 17 11.86 19.90 24.07
N GLU A 18 11.26 20.82 23.31
CA GLU A 18 10.49 21.93 23.87
C GLU A 18 9.14 21.42 24.39
N PRO A 19 8.70 21.91 25.56
CA PRO A 19 7.34 21.70 26.02
C PRO A 19 6.31 22.24 25.03
N ASP A 20 5.14 21.59 24.96
CA ASP A 20 3.99 22.04 24.18
C ASP A 20 4.37 22.36 22.71
N ALA A 21 5.01 21.40 22.05
CA ALA A 21 5.54 21.55 20.71
C ALA A 21 5.16 20.40 19.76
N ILE A 22 5.12 20.71 18.47
CA ILE A 22 4.95 19.75 17.37
C ILE A 22 6.23 19.74 16.54
N TYR A 23 6.80 18.56 16.33
CA TYR A 23 7.97 18.32 15.50
C TYR A 23 7.58 17.57 14.22
N TRP A 24 7.97 18.13 13.08
CA TRP A 24 7.83 17.54 11.75
C TRP A 24 9.20 17.02 11.31
N VAL A 25 9.44 15.72 11.46
CA VAL A 25 10.76 15.10 11.21
C VAL A 25 10.74 14.42 9.85
N ARG A 26 11.67 14.77 8.95
CA ARG A 26 11.73 14.16 7.61
C ARG A 26 12.08 12.67 7.70
N SER A 27 11.26 11.82 7.08
CA SER A 27 11.43 10.36 7.01
C SER A 27 11.08 9.88 5.60
N GLY A 28 12.07 9.31 4.89
CA GLY A 28 11.92 8.96 3.47
C GLY A 28 11.50 10.14 2.58
N SER A 29 10.37 9.98 1.87
CA SER A 29 9.75 11.02 1.04
C SER A 29 8.77 11.93 1.82
N GLY A 30 8.48 11.63 3.09
CA GLY A 30 7.48 12.31 3.91
C GLY A 30 8.03 12.84 5.24
N PHE A 31 7.15 12.90 6.25
CA PHE A 31 7.47 13.32 7.60
C PHE A 31 6.71 12.50 8.66
N ASP A 32 7.37 12.30 9.79
CA ASP A 32 6.78 11.79 11.01
C ASP A 32 6.44 12.96 11.95
N ILE A 33 5.31 12.86 12.64
CA ILE A 33 4.80 13.90 13.54
C ILE A 33 5.00 13.45 14.98
N TYR A 34 5.67 14.28 15.77
CA TYR A 34 5.82 14.08 17.21
C TYR A 34 5.22 15.28 17.95
N VAL A 35 4.54 15.00 19.07
CA VAL A 35 3.93 16.03 19.92
C VAL A 35 4.42 15.85 21.34
N THR A 36 4.85 16.94 21.96
CA THR A 36 5.32 16.98 23.34
C THR A 36 4.26 17.58 24.25
N ASN A 37 4.20 17.09 25.50
CA ASN A 37 3.43 17.71 26.56
C ASN A 37 4.20 18.86 27.23
N GLY A 38 3.60 19.51 28.24
CA GLY A 38 4.24 20.58 29.02
C GLY A 38 5.50 20.17 29.79
N SER A 39 5.89 18.90 29.79
CA SER A 39 7.14 18.40 30.37
C SER A 39 8.19 18.05 29.30
N GLY A 40 7.93 18.34 28.02
CA GLY A 40 8.84 18.01 26.91
C GLY A 40 8.88 16.51 26.59
N THR A 41 7.93 15.72 27.06
CA THR A 41 7.86 14.27 26.77
C THR A 41 6.97 14.02 25.57
N ILE A 42 7.43 13.16 24.65
CA ILE A 42 6.63 12.75 23.48
C ILE A 42 5.44 11.92 23.95
N VAL A 43 4.23 12.37 23.63
CA VAL A 43 2.97 11.71 24.04
C VAL A 43 2.02 11.49 22.86
N ALA A 44 2.48 11.72 21.63
CA ALA A 44 1.67 11.52 20.44
C ALA A 44 1.31 10.03 20.24
N TYR A 45 0.03 9.77 19.98
CA TYR A 45 -0.40 8.50 19.41
C TYR A 45 0.05 8.40 17.94
N PRO A 46 0.20 7.18 17.39
CA PRO A 46 0.43 7.00 15.96
C PRO A 46 -0.65 7.73 15.15
N ALA A 47 -0.24 8.40 14.08
CA ALA A 47 -1.23 8.98 13.17
C ALA A 47 -2.07 7.86 12.54
N ASN A 48 -3.35 8.13 12.32
CA ASN A 48 -4.19 7.27 11.49
C ASN A 48 -3.73 7.44 10.03
N TYR A 49 -2.65 6.75 9.66
CA TYR A 49 -2.22 6.72 8.27
C TYR A 49 -3.29 6.00 7.47
N ALA A 50 -3.81 6.64 6.41
CA ALA A 50 -4.36 5.85 5.32
C ALA A 50 -3.22 4.96 4.87
N ARG A 51 -3.35 3.64 5.02
CA ARG A 51 -2.41 2.70 4.43
C ARG A 51 -2.37 3.07 2.97
N GLN A 52 -1.30 3.72 2.52
CA GLN A 52 -1.05 3.86 1.10
C GLN A 52 -0.90 2.41 0.66
N GLY A 53 -2.00 1.85 0.14
CA GLY A 53 -1.93 0.67 -0.70
C GLY A 53 -0.78 0.96 -1.64
N SER A 54 0.18 0.03 -1.68
CA SER A 54 1.19 -0.07 -2.73
C SER A 54 0.63 0.57 -3.99
N ALA A 55 1.29 1.61 -4.51
CA ALA A 55 0.79 2.56 -5.52
C ALA A 55 0.43 1.96 -6.90
N LEU A 56 0.06 0.70 -6.92
CA LEU A 56 -0.77 0.09 -7.92
C LEU A 56 -2.23 0.38 -7.53
N PRO A 57 -3.12 0.67 -8.49
CA PRO A 57 -4.55 0.61 -8.20
C PRO A 57 -4.82 -0.70 -7.45
N ASP A 58 -5.63 -0.61 -6.38
CA ASP A 58 -6.17 -1.77 -5.67
C ASP A 58 -6.97 -2.60 -6.67
N LEU A 59 -6.25 -3.41 -7.44
CA LEU A 59 -6.79 -4.59 -8.05
C LEU A 59 -7.08 -5.43 -6.83
N ASP A 60 -8.33 -5.38 -6.37
CA ASP A 60 -8.90 -6.33 -5.45
C ASP A 60 -8.31 -7.72 -5.76
N SER A 61 -7.72 -8.39 -4.76
CA SER A 61 -7.14 -9.72 -4.92
C SER A 61 -8.13 -10.79 -5.40
N ASP A 62 -9.42 -10.49 -5.36
CA ASP A 62 -10.49 -11.29 -5.99
C ASP A 62 -10.52 -11.10 -7.53
N ASN A 63 -9.84 -10.07 -8.05
CA ASN A 63 -9.70 -9.71 -9.47
C ASN A 63 -8.24 -9.55 -9.95
N ILE A 64 -7.23 -9.71 -9.06
CA ILE A 64 -5.83 -9.83 -9.46
C ILE A 64 -5.67 -11.15 -10.22
N ALA A 65 -5.62 -11.01 -11.55
CA ALA A 65 -4.75 -11.80 -12.38
C ALA A 65 -3.45 -12.10 -11.60
N ALA A 66 -3.29 -13.31 -11.07
CA ALA A 66 -1.99 -13.76 -10.56
C ALA A 66 -1.20 -14.26 -11.76
N GLY A 67 -0.02 -13.69 -12.00
CA GLY A 67 0.88 -14.13 -13.05
C GLY A 67 1.42 -15.49 -12.63
N VAL A 68 0.75 -16.55 -13.04
CA VAL A 68 1.21 -17.91 -12.80
C VAL A 68 1.98 -18.29 -14.05
N ALA A 69 3.30 -18.45 -13.92
CA ALA A 69 4.08 -19.07 -14.97
C ALA A 69 3.53 -20.49 -15.17
N GLY A 70 2.96 -20.75 -16.34
CA GLY A 70 2.56 -22.09 -16.74
C GLY A 70 3.79 -23.00 -16.73
N ALA A 71 3.60 -24.27 -16.36
CA ALA A 71 4.69 -25.26 -16.35
C ALA A 71 5.30 -25.51 -17.75
N ASP A 72 4.62 -25.04 -18.81
CA ASP A 72 5.03 -25.07 -20.21
C ASP A 72 5.83 -23.82 -20.65
N GLY A 73 6.11 -22.89 -19.72
CA GLY A 73 6.81 -21.64 -20.00
C GLY A 73 5.92 -20.51 -20.54
N SER A 74 4.60 -20.71 -20.62
CA SER A 74 3.65 -19.66 -20.97
C SER A 74 3.43 -18.69 -19.79
N SER A 75 3.38 -17.39 -20.06
CA SER A 75 3.11 -16.36 -19.05
C SER A 75 1.65 -15.92 -19.15
N GLY A 76 0.77 -16.61 -18.42
CA GLY A 76 -0.66 -16.33 -18.38
C GLY A 76 -1.09 -15.70 -17.06
N TRP A 77 -2.14 -14.90 -17.12
CA TRP A 77 -2.77 -14.31 -15.96
C TRP A 77 -4.06 -15.08 -15.65
N THR A 78 -4.11 -15.81 -14.54
CA THR A 78 -5.32 -16.58 -14.18
C THR A 78 -6.31 -15.65 -13.48
N ALA A 79 -7.50 -15.47 -14.06
CA ALA A 79 -8.60 -14.72 -13.45
C ALA A 79 -9.60 -15.69 -12.81
N VAL A 80 -10.37 -15.24 -11.82
CA VAL A 80 -11.44 -16.06 -11.24
C VAL A 80 -12.43 -16.46 -12.35
N GLY A 81 -12.44 -17.74 -12.71
CA GLY A 81 -13.30 -18.29 -13.77
C GLY A 81 -12.69 -18.38 -15.18
N GLY A 82 -11.40 -18.09 -15.39
CA GLY A 82 -10.75 -18.22 -16.70
C GLY A 82 -9.26 -17.87 -16.75
N THR A 83 -8.68 -17.96 -17.94
CA THR A 83 -7.31 -17.50 -18.24
C THR A 83 -7.36 -16.26 -19.10
N LEU A 84 -6.58 -15.25 -18.72
CA LEU A 84 -6.31 -14.05 -19.51
C LEU A 84 -4.93 -14.19 -20.14
N ASP A 85 -4.87 -14.12 -21.47
CA ASP A 85 -3.64 -14.28 -22.25
C ASP A 85 -3.50 -13.19 -23.32
N MET A 86 -2.26 -12.85 -23.67
CA MET A 86 -1.94 -11.98 -24.79
C MET A 86 -1.72 -12.83 -26.04
N GLN A 87 -2.65 -12.76 -26.99
CA GLN A 87 -2.46 -13.38 -28.30
C GLN A 87 -1.76 -12.41 -29.25
N GLY A 88 -0.49 -12.70 -29.50
CA GLY A 88 0.39 -11.81 -30.26
C GLY A 88 0.68 -10.52 -29.50
N SER A 89 1.06 -9.47 -30.21
CA SER A 89 1.55 -8.22 -29.60
C SER A 89 0.46 -7.25 -29.14
N SER A 90 -0.83 -7.52 -29.40
CA SER A 90 -1.85 -6.47 -29.31
C SER A 90 -3.25 -6.92 -28.90
N VAL A 91 -3.50 -8.22 -28.76
CA VAL A 91 -4.85 -8.72 -28.43
C VAL A 91 -4.83 -9.39 -27.07
N LEU A 92 -5.58 -8.82 -26.12
CA LEU A 92 -5.84 -9.43 -24.83
C LEU A 92 -7.12 -10.28 -24.94
N ARG A 93 -7.03 -11.58 -24.65
CA ARG A 93 -8.17 -12.50 -24.72
C ARG A 93 -8.47 -13.10 -23.36
N PHE A 94 -9.76 -13.12 -23.01
CA PHE A 94 -10.29 -13.89 -21.88
C PHE A 94 -10.81 -15.23 -22.39
N THR A 95 -10.29 -16.31 -21.83
CA THR A 95 -10.77 -17.67 -22.08
C THR A 95 -11.42 -18.19 -20.81
N LYS A 96 -12.74 -18.37 -20.81
CA LYS A 96 -13.48 -18.93 -19.67
C LYS A 96 -13.11 -20.41 -19.51
N THR A 97 -12.80 -20.84 -18.28
CA THR A 97 -12.66 -22.26 -17.98
C THR A 97 -14.03 -22.91 -18.10
N ALA A 98 -14.21 -23.80 -19.06
CA ALA A 98 -15.45 -24.57 -19.18
C ALA A 98 -15.63 -25.38 -17.89
N GLY A 99 -16.74 -25.17 -17.18
CA GLY A 99 -17.12 -26.06 -16.09
C GLY A 99 -17.31 -27.45 -16.67
N ALA A 100 -16.62 -28.45 -16.13
CA ALA A 100 -16.81 -29.84 -16.53
C ALA A 100 -18.27 -30.23 -16.28
N GLY A 101 -19.09 -30.22 -17.33
CA GLY A 101 -20.43 -30.78 -17.27
C GLY A 101 -20.29 -32.28 -17.07
N SER A 102 -20.61 -32.77 -15.88
CA SER A 102 -20.77 -34.20 -15.64
C SER A 102 -21.97 -34.68 -16.44
N ALA A 103 -21.73 -35.21 -17.65
CA ALA A 103 -22.73 -35.95 -18.39
C ALA A 103 -22.96 -37.28 -17.65
N SER A 104 -23.98 -37.32 -16.80
CA SER A 104 -24.52 -38.58 -16.30
C SER A 104 -25.25 -39.26 -17.45
N TYR A 105 -24.67 -40.35 -17.96
CA TYR A 105 -25.40 -41.36 -18.75
C TYR A 105 -26.23 -42.24 -17.83
#